data_AF-A0A9X6ABI1-F1
#
_entry.id   AF-A0A9X6ABI1-F1
#
_cell.length_a   1.000
_cell.length_b   1.000
_cell.length_c   1.000
_cell.angle_alpha   90.00
_cell.angle_beta   90.00
_cell.angle_gamma   90.00
#
_symmetry.space_group_name_H-M   'P 1'
#
loop_
_entity.id
_entity.type
_entity.pdbx_description
1 polymer ?
#
loop_
_entity_poly.entity_id
_entity_poly.type
_entity_poly.pdbx_seq_one_letter_code
_entity_poly.pdbx_strand_id
1 'polypeptide(L)'
;AWSSGTVHEAGFWSRYGAYLQRAEAAEADEREKAMPSREATVWANNLRGRREDLLAQGRGLPDDQLKAMEEIPGWSWNPFHDGHTAKIRVMQQFITATGRTVASVKQREEWSGHPIGIWVNSWRTRRDTLSDSQETDLETLAGWTWNPRDDQWEEMFLQLTGFGTDHGHIRPSLTLGSEQEKALARWKRNQKNRLQGRADARARALRTLLARYGEQLP
;
A
#
# COMPACT_ATOMS: atom_id res chain seq x y z
N ALA A 1 -11.11 14.97 38.59
CA ALA A 1 -9.64 14.99 38.41
C ALA A 1 -9.26 13.70 37.71
N TRP A 2 -8.46 13.78 36.65
CA TRP A 2 -8.04 12.61 35.87
C TRP A 2 -7.12 11.74 36.73
N SER A 3 -7.30 10.43 36.67
CA SER A 3 -6.42 9.51 37.39
C SER A 3 -5.00 9.58 36.83
N SER A 4 -3.96 9.47 37.67
CA SER A 4 -2.56 9.59 37.22
C SER A 4 -1.66 8.67 38.03
N GLY A 5 -0.80 7.89 37.37
CA GLY A 5 0.17 7.00 38.02
C GLY A 5 1.52 7.65 38.33
N THR A 6 1.77 8.89 37.86
CA THR A 6 3.02 9.64 38.13
C THR A 6 2.78 11.15 38.18
N VAL A 7 3.67 11.92 38.82
CA VAL A 7 3.62 13.39 38.86
C VAL A 7 3.73 13.99 37.45
N HIS A 8 4.53 13.36 36.58
CA HIS A 8 4.67 13.79 35.19
C HIS A 8 3.36 13.62 34.39
N GLU A 9 2.60 12.56 34.67
CA GLU A 9 1.26 12.32 34.11
C GLU A 9 0.22 13.32 34.60
N ALA A 10 0.23 13.61 35.90
CA ALA A 10 -0.67 14.60 36.50
C ALA A 10 -0.50 15.98 35.84
N GLY A 11 0.75 16.42 35.63
CA GLY A 11 1.04 17.69 34.96
C GLY A 11 0.64 17.71 33.48
N PHE A 12 0.72 16.57 32.79
CA PHE A 12 0.27 16.45 31.39
C PHE A 12 -1.25 16.58 31.27
N TRP A 13 -2.01 15.79 32.03
CA TRP A 13 -3.47 15.77 31.98
C TRP A 13 -4.13 16.99 32.62
N SER A 14 -3.49 17.61 33.62
CA SER A 14 -3.96 18.88 34.18
C SER A 14 -3.97 19.99 33.12
N ARG A 15 -2.93 20.09 32.28
CA ARG A 15 -2.88 21.05 31.18
C ARG A 15 -3.95 20.77 30.12
N TYR A 16 -4.20 19.50 29.80
CA TYR A 16 -5.25 19.11 28.86
C TYR A 16 -6.66 19.38 29.40
N GLY A 17 -6.92 19.06 30.67
CA GLY A 17 -8.20 19.37 31.32
C GLY A 17 -8.49 20.88 31.35
N ALA A 18 -7.48 21.71 31.61
CA ALA A 18 -7.59 23.16 31.54
C ALA A 18 -7.87 23.66 30.11
N TYR A 19 -7.33 22.99 29.08
CA TYR A 19 -7.67 23.25 27.69
C TYR A 19 -9.13 22.90 27.38
N LEU A 20 -9.59 21.70 27.72
CA LEU A 20 -10.98 21.28 27.47
C LEU A 20 -12.00 22.22 28.11
N GLN A 21 -11.77 22.64 29.36
CA GLN A 21 -12.64 23.59 30.05
C GLN A 21 -12.70 24.96 29.36
N ARG A 22 -11.60 25.41 28.73
CA ARG A 22 -11.59 26.65 27.93
C ARG A 22 -12.24 26.45 26.55
N ALA A 23 -12.09 25.27 25.95
CA ALA A 23 -12.62 24.95 24.64
C ALA A 23 -14.16 24.78 24.64
N GLU A 24 -14.74 24.23 25.72
CA GLU A 24 -16.20 24.10 25.88
C GLU A 24 -16.91 25.46 25.96
N ALA A 25 -16.23 26.50 26.46
CA ALA A 25 -16.80 27.83 26.66
C ALA A 25 -16.56 28.83 25.49
N ALA A 26 -15.79 28.43 24.47
CA ALA A 26 -15.24 29.33 23.45
C ALA A 26 -15.83 29.10 22.04
N GLU A 27 -16.01 30.19 21.27
CA GLU A 27 -16.29 30.12 19.82
C GLU A 27 -15.10 29.56 19.03
N ALA A 28 -15.32 29.09 17.80
CA ALA A 28 -14.31 28.37 17.00
C ALA A 28 -12.96 29.12 16.86
N ASP A 29 -13.00 30.45 16.74
CA ASP A 29 -11.82 31.30 16.61
C ASP A 29 -11.03 31.46 17.94
N GLU A 30 -11.71 31.30 19.07
CA GLU A 30 -11.08 31.26 20.40
C GLU A 30 -10.55 29.86 20.75
N ARG A 31 -11.15 28.80 20.20
CA ARG A 31 -10.63 27.42 20.31
C ARG A 31 -9.26 27.27 19.63
N GLU A 32 -9.08 27.84 18.43
CA GLU A 32 -7.79 27.83 17.73
C GLU A 32 -6.73 28.66 18.46
N LYS A 33 -7.13 29.77 19.11
CA LYS A 33 -6.22 30.56 19.97
C LYS A 33 -5.83 29.83 21.26
N ALA A 34 -6.74 29.04 21.83
CA ALA A 34 -6.51 28.32 23.09
C ALA A 34 -5.58 27.10 22.93
N MET A 35 -5.59 26.45 21.78
CA MET A 35 -4.61 25.40 21.42
C MET A 35 -4.45 25.38 19.91
N PRO A 36 -3.39 26.01 19.39
CA PRO A 36 -3.12 26.02 17.96
C PRO A 36 -3.03 24.61 17.42
N SER A 37 -3.49 24.41 16.18
CA SER A 37 -3.50 23.09 15.51
C SER A 37 -2.17 22.32 15.61
N ARG A 38 -1.04 23.04 15.58
CA ARG A 38 0.30 22.47 15.74
C ARG A 38 0.54 21.88 17.13
N GLU A 39 0.12 22.57 18.18
CA GLU A 39 0.27 22.10 19.56
C GLU A 39 -0.65 20.91 19.83
N ALA A 40 -1.88 20.94 19.29
CA ALA A 40 -2.79 19.79 19.34
C ALA A 40 -2.20 18.54 18.67
N THR A 41 -1.53 18.72 17.53
CA THR A 41 -0.87 17.63 16.83
C THR A 41 0.29 17.04 17.65
N VAL A 42 1.15 17.90 18.21
CA VAL A 42 2.26 17.46 19.07
C VAL A 42 1.75 16.73 20.31
N TRP A 43 0.71 17.27 20.95
CA TRP A 43 0.09 16.65 22.11
C TRP A 43 -0.46 15.25 21.80
N ALA A 44 -1.23 15.13 20.71
CA ALA A 44 -1.81 13.85 20.30
C ALA A 44 -0.74 12.80 19.99
N ASN A 45 0.36 13.20 19.34
CA ASN A 45 1.48 12.30 19.07
C ASN A 45 2.18 11.85 20.35
N ASN A 46 2.42 12.76 21.29
CA ASN A 46 3.03 12.42 22.58
C ASN A 46 2.14 11.48 23.40
N LEU A 47 0.81 11.68 23.38
CA LEU A 47 -0.13 10.79 24.06
C LEU A 47 -0.13 9.38 23.46
N ARG A 48 -0.09 9.26 22.12
CA ARG A 48 0.02 7.95 21.44
C ARG A 48 1.33 7.24 21.79
N GLY A 49 2.47 7.91 21.69
CA GLY A 49 3.77 7.31 22.03
C GLY A 49 3.85 6.87 23.49
N ARG A 50 3.34 7.70 24.41
CA ARG A 50 3.23 7.34 25.84
C ARG A 50 2.39 6.07 26.06
N ARG A 51 1.27 5.93 25.33
CA ARG A 51 0.41 4.74 25.42
C ARG A 51 1.16 3.49 24.95
N GLU A 52 1.91 3.59 23.85
CA GLU A 52 2.75 2.50 23.35
C GLU A 52 3.81 2.08 24.38
N ASP A 53 4.51 3.03 24.98
CA ASP A 53 5.51 2.78 26.02
C ASP A 53 4.92 2.07 27.24
N LEU A 54 3.72 2.48 27.67
CA LEU A 54 3.01 1.84 28.78
C LEU A 54 2.61 0.41 28.44
N LEU A 55 2.06 0.19 27.25
CA LEU A 55 1.66 -1.15 26.78
C LEU A 55 2.86 -2.08 26.69
N ALA A 56 4.01 -1.59 26.22
CA ALA A 56 5.26 -2.36 26.18
C ALA A 56 5.75 -2.78 27.59
N GLN A 57 5.38 -2.02 28.63
CA GLN A 57 5.66 -2.33 30.03
C GLN A 57 4.58 -3.19 30.70
N GLY A 58 3.56 -3.66 29.95
CA GLY A 58 2.42 -4.40 30.49
C GLY A 58 1.45 -3.52 31.30
N ARG A 59 1.50 -2.20 31.11
CA ARG A 59 0.63 -1.22 31.76
C ARG A 59 -0.32 -0.59 30.73
N GLY A 60 -1.42 0.00 31.20
CA GLY A 60 -2.34 0.79 30.39
C GLY A 60 -2.37 2.25 30.82
N LEU A 61 -2.81 3.13 29.91
CA LEU A 61 -3.41 4.38 30.34
C LEU A 61 -4.67 4.05 31.17
N PRO A 62 -4.99 4.83 32.20
CA PRO A 62 -6.23 4.67 32.93
C PRO A 62 -7.49 4.73 32.05
N ASP A 63 -8.52 4.00 32.45
CA ASP A 63 -9.76 3.86 31.67
C ASP A 63 -10.49 5.20 31.44
N ASP A 64 -10.45 6.11 32.41
CA ASP A 64 -11.03 7.45 32.28
C ASP A 64 -10.33 8.26 31.18
N GLN A 65 -9.02 8.10 31.03
CA GLN A 65 -8.25 8.74 29.97
C GLN A 65 -8.54 8.11 28.60
N LEU A 66 -8.61 6.78 28.52
CA LEU A 66 -8.93 6.08 27.28
C LEU A 66 -10.31 6.48 26.75
N LYS A 67 -11.32 6.39 27.62
CA LYS A 67 -12.71 6.72 27.27
C LYS A 67 -12.85 8.15 26.79
N ALA A 68 -12.23 9.11 27.48
CA ALA A 68 -12.33 10.51 27.08
C ALA A 68 -11.72 10.78 25.69
N MET A 69 -10.67 10.05 25.31
CA MET A 69 -10.10 10.17 23.96
C MET A 69 -11.00 9.55 22.90
N GLU A 70 -11.59 8.39 23.20
CA GLU A 70 -12.49 7.67 22.29
C GLU A 70 -13.81 8.43 22.04
N GLU A 71 -14.20 9.32 22.94
CA GLU A 71 -15.35 10.21 22.76
C GLU A 71 -15.10 11.37 21.78
N ILE A 72 -13.84 11.66 21.43
CA ILE A 72 -13.49 12.73 20.48
C ILE A 72 -13.81 12.28 19.05
N PRO A 73 -14.70 12.98 18.32
CA PRO A 73 -15.01 12.62 16.93
C PRO A 73 -13.78 12.63 16.03
N GLY A 74 -13.54 11.53 15.32
CA GLY A 74 -12.39 11.39 14.42
C GLY A 74 -11.07 11.11 15.13
N TRP A 75 -11.05 10.92 16.45
CA TRP A 75 -9.86 10.47 17.16
C TRP A 75 -9.47 9.06 16.74
N SER A 76 -8.16 8.86 16.66
CA SER A 76 -7.56 7.55 16.43
C SER A 76 -6.28 7.43 17.24
N TRP A 77 -6.16 6.27 17.90
CA TRP A 77 -4.93 5.85 18.55
C TRP A 77 -3.83 5.49 17.55
N ASN A 78 -4.20 5.04 16.35
CA ASN A 78 -3.30 4.61 15.29
C ASN A 78 -3.68 5.27 13.94
N PRO A 79 -3.61 6.61 13.79
CA PRO A 79 -4.19 7.33 12.66
C PRO A 79 -3.62 6.92 11.30
N PHE A 80 -2.33 6.55 11.27
CA PHE A 80 -1.69 6.04 10.05
C PHE A 80 -2.17 4.64 9.67
N HIS A 81 -2.36 3.76 10.67
CA HIS A 81 -2.91 2.42 10.46
C HIS A 81 -4.37 2.50 10.04
N ASP A 82 -5.20 3.29 10.72
CA ASP A 82 -6.60 3.49 10.37
C ASP A 82 -6.74 4.08 8.97
N GLY A 83 -5.84 5.00 8.59
CA GLY A 83 -5.73 5.50 7.22
C GLY A 83 -5.36 4.44 6.20
N HIS A 84 -4.50 3.47 6.55
CA HIS A 84 -4.17 2.32 5.69
C HIS A 84 -5.37 1.36 5.57
N THR A 85 -5.94 0.95 6.69
CA THR A 85 -7.10 0.04 6.77
C THR A 85 -8.31 0.60 6.03
N ALA A 86 -8.56 1.91 6.12
CA ALA A 86 -9.60 2.58 5.32
C ALA A 86 -9.32 2.48 3.81
N LYS A 87 -8.07 2.68 3.37
CA LYS A 87 -7.69 2.55 1.95
C LYS A 87 -7.81 1.11 1.45
N ILE A 88 -7.43 0.12 2.27
CA ILE A 88 -7.62 -1.31 1.96
C ILE A 88 -9.10 -1.60 1.78
N ARG A 89 -9.96 -1.13 2.68
CA ARG A 89 -11.43 -1.30 2.57
C ARG A 89 -11.98 -0.70 1.28
N VAL A 90 -11.57 0.51 0.92
CA VAL A 90 -11.94 1.15 -0.35
C VAL A 90 -11.51 0.28 -1.54
N MET A 91 -10.31 -0.30 -1.49
CA MET A 91 -9.83 -1.19 -2.55
C MET A 91 -10.63 -2.49 -2.63
N GLN A 92 -10.97 -3.11 -1.49
CA GLN A 92 -11.82 -4.31 -1.44
C GLN A 92 -13.22 -4.05 -1.99
N GLN A 93 -13.79 -2.87 -1.70
CA GLN A 93 -15.07 -2.46 -2.28
C GLN A 93 -14.97 -2.25 -3.79
N PHE A 94 -13.91 -1.61 -4.30
CA PHE A 94 -13.65 -1.50 -5.73
C PHE A 94 -13.61 -2.89 -6.41
N ILE A 95 -12.87 -3.84 -5.84
CA ILE A 95 -12.74 -5.20 -6.37
C ILE A 95 -14.12 -5.87 -6.41
N THR A 96 -14.86 -5.81 -5.30
CA THR A 96 -16.18 -6.44 -5.17
C THR A 96 -17.20 -5.83 -6.13
N ALA A 97 -17.24 -4.50 -6.24
CA ALA A 97 -18.23 -3.79 -7.06
C ALA A 97 -17.97 -3.90 -8.56
N THR A 98 -16.71 -4.00 -8.98
CA THR A 98 -16.34 -4.01 -10.41
C THR A 98 -15.99 -5.40 -10.94
N GLY A 99 -15.72 -6.36 -10.06
CA GLY A 99 -15.14 -7.66 -10.41
C GLY A 99 -13.70 -7.58 -10.92
N ARG A 100 -13.09 -6.39 -10.94
CA ARG A 100 -11.72 -6.16 -11.40
C ARG A 100 -10.73 -6.35 -10.26
N THR A 101 -9.50 -6.72 -10.62
CA THR A 101 -8.39 -6.85 -9.69
C THR A 101 -7.55 -5.57 -9.63
N VAL A 102 -6.73 -5.44 -8.60
CA VAL A 102 -5.81 -4.30 -8.43
C VAL A 102 -4.70 -4.27 -9.49
N ALA A 103 -4.41 -5.39 -10.14
CA ALA A 103 -3.52 -5.46 -11.30
C ALA A 103 -4.04 -4.61 -12.48
N SER A 104 -5.36 -4.46 -12.60
CA SER A 104 -5.99 -3.73 -13.71
C SER A 104 -6.18 -2.23 -13.44
N VAL A 105 -5.82 -1.75 -12.25
CA VAL A 105 -6.00 -0.35 -11.86
C VAL A 105 -5.01 0.53 -12.61
N LYS A 106 -5.51 1.55 -13.30
CA LYS A 106 -4.65 2.51 -14.03
C LYS A 106 -4.03 3.52 -13.06
N GLN A 107 -2.85 4.04 -13.40
CA GLN A 107 -2.06 4.92 -12.52
C GLN A 107 -2.83 6.14 -11.97
N ARG A 108 -3.74 6.73 -12.76
CA ARG A 108 -4.54 7.90 -12.38
C ARG A 108 -6.03 7.56 -12.24
N GLU A 109 -6.34 6.30 -11.96
CA GLU A 109 -7.71 5.87 -11.76
C GLU A 109 -8.23 6.34 -10.40
N GLU A 110 -9.46 6.84 -10.42
CA GLU A 110 -10.19 7.23 -9.23
C GLU A 110 -11.43 6.35 -9.07
N TRP A 111 -11.79 6.06 -7.82
CA TRP A 111 -12.99 5.30 -7.49
C TRP A 111 -13.63 5.92 -6.24
N SER A 112 -14.91 6.28 -6.35
CA SER A 112 -15.67 6.92 -5.25
C SER A 112 -14.97 8.16 -4.66
N GLY A 113 -14.33 8.98 -5.51
CA GLY A 113 -13.58 10.17 -5.09
C GLY A 113 -12.20 9.86 -4.47
N HIS A 114 -11.76 8.60 -4.48
CA HIS A 114 -10.46 8.19 -3.97
C HIS A 114 -9.47 7.89 -5.11
N PRO A 115 -8.22 8.38 -5.04
CA PRO A 115 -7.21 8.16 -6.08
C PRO A 115 -6.54 6.79 -5.96
N ILE A 116 -7.31 5.73 -6.23
CA ILE A 116 -6.89 4.33 -6.06
C ILE A 116 -5.64 3.96 -6.88
N GLY A 117 -5.47 4.55 -8.07
CA GLY A 117 -4.28 4.33 -8.89
C GLY A 117 -3.00 4.88 -8.28
N ILE A 118 -3.10 6.03 -7.61
CA ILE A 118 -1.99 6.66 -6.90
C ILE A 118 -1.63 5.82 -5.68
N TRP A 119 -2.63 5.31 -4.94
CA TRP A 119 -2.39 4.45 -3.77
C TRP A 119 -1.67 3.16 -4.14
N VAL A 120 -2.15 2.45 -5.16
CA VAL A 120 -1.52 1.21 -5.67
C VAL A 120 -0.07 1.45 -6.06
N ASN A 121 0.22 2.54 -6.76
CA ASN A 121 1.60 2.89 -7.11
C ASN A 121 2.44 3.25 -5.88
N SER A 122 1.89 4.06 -4.97
CA SER A 122 2.56 4.49 -3.75
C SER A 122 2.96 3.29 -2.88
N TRP A 123 2.05 2.34 -2.68
CA TRP A 123 2.31 1.12 -1.90
C TRP A 123 3.48 0.33 -2.48
N ARG A 124 3.52 0.10 -3.80
CA ARG A 124 4.65 -0.57 -4.46
C ARG A 124 5.97 0.18 -4.30
N THR A 125 5.95 1.50 -4.49
CA THR A 125 7.18 2.32 -4.40
C THR A 125 7.71 2.47 -2.98
N ARG A 126 6.87 2.28 -1.97
CA ARG A 126 7.18 2.49 -0.56
C ARG A 126 7.28 1.20 0.21
N ARG A 127 7.43 0.06 -0.48
CA ARG A 127 7.50 -1.28 0.12
C ARG A 127 8.45 -1.30 1.33
N ASP A 128 9.67 -0.81 1.16
CA ASP A 128 10.72 -0.78 2.20
C ASP A 128 10.37 0.06 3.45
N THR A 129 9.25 0.81 3.42
CA THR A 129 8.77 1.64 4.53
C THR A 129 7.43 1.18 5.09
N LEU A 130 6.85 0.12 4.54
CA LEU A 130 5.63 -0.49 5.06
C LEU A 130 5.98 -1.41 6.23
N SER A 131 5.06 -1.54 7.18
CA SER A 131 5.16 -2.58 8.21
C SER A 131 4.79 -3.95 7.63
N ASP A 132 5.27 -5.02 8.25
CA ASP A 132 4.91 -6.40 7.86
C ASP A 132 3.40 -6.62 7.81
N SER A 133 2.65 -6.01 8.73
CA SER A 133 1.18 -6.06 8.74
C SER A 133 0.57 -5.39 7.51
N GLN A 134 1.12 -4.26 7.07
CA GLN A 134 0.65 -3.55 5.87
C GLN A 134 1.00 -4.30 4.59
N GLU A 135 2.17 -4.95 4.54
CA GLU A 135 2.52 -5.83 3.42
C GLU A 135 1.52 -6.99 3.33
N THR A 136 1.25 -7.64 4.46
CA THR A 136 0.29 -8.74 4.55
C THR A 136 -1.11 -8.31 4.11
N ASP A 137 -1.59 -7.16 4.59
CA ASP A 137 -2.89 -6.60 4.22
C ASP A 137 -2.99 -6.37 2.70
N LEU A 138 -1.94 -5.83 2.08
CA LEU A 138 -1.90 -5.58 0.63
C LEU A 138 -1.89 -6.89 -0.17
N GLU A 139 -1.20 -7.91 0.32
CA GLU A 139 -1.15 -9.24 -0.30
C GLU A 139 -2.51 -9.96 -0.29
N THR A 140 -3.44 -9.54 0.58
CA THR A 140 -4.84 -10.04 0.52
C THR A 140 -5.64 -9.48 -0.66
N LEU A 141 -5.20 -8.39 -1.29
CA LEU A 141 -5.92 -7.77 -2.39
C LEU A 141 -5.80 -8.60 -3.67
N ALA A 142 -6.95 -8.95 -4.26
CA ALA A 142 -6.98 -9.78 -5.47
C ALA A 142 -6.18 -9.13 -6.63
N GLY A 143 -5.21 -9.89 -7.16
CA GLY A 143 -4.28 -9.45 -8.21
C GLY A 143 -3.20 -8.48 -7.74
N TRP A 144 -2.94 -8.40 -6.42
CA TRP A 144 -1.80 -7.65 -5.91
C TRP A 144 -0.50 -8.35 -6.26
N THR A 145 0.48 -7.52 -6.60
CA THR A 145 1.88 -7.93 -6.77
C THR A 145 2.74 -6.71 -6.56
N TRP A 146 3.89 -6.93 -5.92
CA TRP A 146 4.91 -5.93 -5.69
C TRP A 146 5.58 -5.50 -7.00
N ASN A 147 5.76 -6.43 -7.94
CA ASN A 147 6.48 -6.19 -9.19
C ASN A 147 5.66 -6.61 -10.42
N PRO A 148 4.59 -5.87 -10.80
CA PRO A 148 3.71 -6.25 -11.91
C PRO A 148 4.42 -6.45 -13.25
N ARG A 149 5.50 -5.68 -13.48
CA ARG A 149 6.31 -5.80 -14.70
C ARG A 149 7.11 -7.09 -14.74
N ASP A 150 7.49 -7.58 -13.57
CA ASP A 150 8.29 -8.78 -13.44
C ASP A 150 7.42 -10.01 -13.62
N ASP A 151 6.29 -10.06 -12.92
CA ASP A 151 5.29 -11.11 -13.06
C ASP A 151 4.78 -11.20 -14.51
N GLN A 152 4.47 -10.06 -15.15
CA GLN A 152 4.05 -10.05 -16.56
C GLN A 152 5.16 -10.59 -17.48
N TRP A 153 6.42 -10.32 -17.16
CA TRP A 153 7.52 -10.87 -17.95
C TRP A 153 7.60 -12.40 -17.79
N GLU A 154 7.47 -12.90 -16.56
CA GLU A 154 7.51 -14.34 -16.26
C GLU A 154 6.34 -15.09 -16.89
N GLU A 155 5.12 -14.55 -16.77
CA GLU A 155 3.92 -15.12 -17.38
C GLU A 155 4.09 -15.27 -18.90
N MET A 156 4.50 -14.20 -19.58
CA MET A 156 4.70 -14.23 -21.03
C MET A 156 5.87 -15.14 -21.45
N PHE A 157 6.92 -15.23 -20.62
CA PHE A 157 8.03 -16.16 -20.85
C PHE A 157 7.58 -17.62 -20.73
N LEU A 158 6.75 -17.93 -19.73
CA LEU A 158 6.13 -19.25 -19.57
C LEU A 158 5.21 -19.59 -20.75
N GLN A 159 4.36 -18.66 -21.19
CA GLN A 159 3.51 -18.85 -22.37
C GLN A 159 4.36 -19.12 -23.63
N LEU A 160 5.48 -18.42 -23.81
CA LEU A 160 6.37 -18.65 -24.95
C LEU A 160 7.04 -20.03 -24.88
N THR A 161 7.43 -20.44 -23.67
CA THR A 161 8.01 -21.76 -23.43
C THR A 161 7.01 -22.86 -23.73
N GLY A 162 5.78 -22.74 -23.24
CA GLY A 162 4.67 -23.67 -23.51
C GLY A 162 4.35 -23.75 -25.00
N PHE A 163 4.24 -22.62 -25.68
CA PHE A 163 4.05 -22.58 -27.14
C PHE A 163 5.14 -23.37 -27.88
N GLY A 164 6.40 -23.21 -27.47
CA GLY A 164 7.52 -23.97 -28.01
C GLY A 164 7.41 -25.47 -27.80
N THR A 165 6.99 -25.89 -26.60
CA THR A 165 6.75 -27.31 -26.29
C THR A 165 5.65 -27.90 -27.15
N ASP A 166 4.55 -27.18 -27.34
CA ASP A 166 3.36 -27.67 -28.04
C ASP A 166 3.55 -27.69 -29.58
N HIS A 167 4.27 -26.72 -30.13
CA HIS A 167 4.40 -26.53 -31.58
C HIS A 167 5.78 -26.94 -32.13
N GLY A 168 6.75 -27.25 -31.26
CA GLY A 168 8.13 -27.54 -31.65
C GLY A 168 8.94 -26.33 -32.13
N HIS A 169 8.35 -25.12 -32.08
CA HIS A 169 9.02 -23.86 -32.42
C HIS A 169 8.47 -22.71 -31.57
N ILE A 170 9.29 -21.69 -31.35
CA ILE A 170 8.92 -20.47 -30.62
C ILE A 170 8.64 -19.31 -31.58
N ARG A 171 7.99 -19.59 -32.71
CA ARG A 171 7.68 -18.62 -33.78
C ARG A 171 6.17 -18.36 -33.86
N PRO A 172 5.56 -17.75 -32.84
CA PRO A 172 4.16 -17.37 -32.89
C PRO A 172 3.92 -16.34 -34.01
N SER A 173 2.76 -16.44 -34.65
CA SER A 173 2.33 -15.61 -35.77
C SER A 173 1.92 -14.21 -35.33
N LEU A 174 2.40 -13.18 -36.05
CA LEU A 174 2.00 -11.79 -35.83
C LEU A 174 0.65 -11.43 -36.47
N THR A 175 0.15 -12.24 -37.39
CA THR A 175 -0.96 -11.88 -38.29
C THR A 175 -2.07 -12.92 -38.33
N LEU A 176 -1.71 -14.20 -38.39
CA LEU A 176 -2.65 -15.31 -38.62
C LEU A 176 -3.03 -16.07 -37.35
N GLY A 177 -2.35 -15.81 -36.23
CA GLY A 177 -2.59 -16.50 -34.96
C GLY A 177 -3.81 -15.98 -34.19
N SER A 178 -4.09 -16.63 -33.05
CA SER A 178 -5.01 -16.09 -32.05
C SER A 178 -4.52 -14.75 -31.50
N GLU A 179 -5.38 -13.98 -30.81
CA GLU A 179 -4.92 -12.73 -30.19
C GLU A 179 -3.83 -12.95 -29.14
N GLN A 180 -3.88 -14.08 -28.42
CA GLN A 180 -2.85 -14.51 -27.49
C GLN A 180 -1.53 -14.80 -28.23
N GLU A 181 -1.58 -15.53 -29.34
CA GLU A 181 -0.39 -15.81 -30.14
C GLU A 181 0.21 -14.53 -30.73
N LYS A 182 -0.61 -13.63 -31.27
CA LYS A 182 -0.17 -12.31 -31.74
C LYS A 182 0.45 -11.49 -30.61
N ALA A 183 -0.12 -11.53 -29.41
CA ALA A 183 0.45 -10.87 -28.23
C ALA A 183 1.82 -11.44 -27.87
N LEU A 184 1.96 -12.77 -27.90
CA LEU A 184 3.20 -13.49 -27.66
C LEU A 184 4.29 -13.15 -28.69
N ALA A 185 3.91 -13.07 -29.97
CA ALA A 185 4.80 -12.67 -31.06
C ALA A 185 5.30 -11.23 -30.90
N ARG A 186 4.39 -10.29 -30.58
CA ARG A 186 4.75 -8.90 -30.28
C ARG A 186 5.67 -8.82 -29.06
N TRP A 187 5.36 -9.56 -28.00
CA TRP A 187 6.15 -9.60 -26.78
C TRP A 187 7.57 -10.14 -27.04
N LYS A 188 7.70 -11.30 -27.68
CA LYS A 188 9.00 -11.90 -28.04
C LYS A 188 9.86 -10.89 -28.80
N ARG A 189 9.31 -10.26 -29.84
CA ARG A 189 10.02 -9.24 -30.64
C ARG A 189 10.51 -8.08 -29.76
N ASN A 190 9.65 -7.54 -28.91
CA ASN A 190 9.99 -6.43 -28.02
C ASN A 190 11.05 -6.83 -26.99
N GLN A 191 11.00 -8.05 -26.44
CA GLN A 191 12.01 -8.54 -25.50
C GLN A 191 13.38 -8.74 -26.17
N LYS A 192 13.41 -9.24 -27.42
CA LYS A 192 14.67 -9.35 -28.18
C LYS A 192 15.39 -8.00 -28.27
N ASN A 193 14.65 -6.93 -28.56
CA ASN A 193 15.21 -5.57 -28.65
C ASN A 193 15.61 -5.01 -27.28
N ARG A 194 14.77 -5.18 -26.24
CA ARG A 194 15.03 -4.63 -24.90
C ARG A 194 16.21 -5.28 -24.17
N LEU A 195 16.39 -6.58 -24.40
CA LEU A 195 17.42 -7.40 -23.75
C LEU A 195 18.68 -7.55 -24.61
N GLN A 196 18.71 -6.91 -25.80
CA GLN A 196 19.90 -6.82 -26.62
C GLN A 196 21.04 -6.15 -25.83
N GLY A 197 22.22 -6.78 -25.83
CA GLY A 197 23.38 -6.31 -25.08
C GLY A 197 23.29 -6.45 -23.55
N ARG A 198 22.17 -6.94 -22.98
CA ARG A 198 22.03 -7.12 -21.53
C ARG A 198 22.53 -8.47 -21.05
N ALA A 199 23.08 -8.52 -19.84
CA ALA A 199 23.58 -9.75 -19.23
C ALA A 199 22.76 -10.22 -18.01
N ASP A 200 21.63 -9.56 -17.70
CA ASP A 200 20.77 -9.91 -16.56
C ASP A 200 20.09 -11.28 -16.70
N ALA A 201 19.42 -11.72 -15.63
CA ALA A 201 18.77 -13.02 -15.56
C ALA A 201 17.73 -13.23 -16.68
N ARG A 202 16.96 -12.20 -17.04
CA ARG A 202 15.97 -12.27 -18.13
C ARG A 202 16.63 -12.45 -19.48
N ALA A 203 17.70 -11.72 -19.73
CA ALA A 203 18.47 -11.85 -20.96
C ALA A 203 19.07 -13.26 -21.10
N ARG A 204 19.64 -13.82 -20.03
CA ARG A 204 20.15 -15.20 -20.02
C ARG A 204 19.06 -16.24 -20.25
N ALA A 205 17.92 -16.11 -19.57
CA ALA A 205 16.79 -17.01 -19.72
C ALA A 205 16.24 -17.00 -21.16
N LEU A 206 16.01 -15.80 -21.73
CA LEU A 206 15.53 -15.68 -23.11
C LEU A 206 16.53 -16.19 -24.14
N ARG A 207 17.84 -15.95 -23.97
CA ARG A 207 18.89 -16.53 -24.84
C ARG A 207 18.86 -18.04 -24.82
N THR A 208 18.76 -18.63 -23.62
CA THR A 208 18.72 -20.08 -23.44
C THR A 208 17.52 -20.69 -24.15
N LEU A 209 16.34 -20.07 -24.00
CA LEU A 209 15.13 -20.50 -24.69
C LEU A 209 15.27 -20.38 -26.22
N LEU A 210 15.77 -19.25 -26.72
CA LEU A 210 15.98 -19.03 -28.16
C LEU A 210 16.92 -20.09 -28.75
N ALA A 211 18.05 -20.33 -28.09
CA ALA A 211 19.07 -21.28 -28.53
C ALA A 211 18.53 -22.71 -28.64
N ARG A 212 17.65 -23.13 -27.71
CA ARG A 212 16.99 -24.45 -27.76
C ARG A 212 16.23 -24.69 -29.07
N TYR A 213 15.68 -23.64 -29.67
CA TYR A 213 14.92 -23.72 -30.92
C TYR A 213 15.69 -23.15 -32.12
N GLY A 214 17.02 -23.08 -32.03
CA GLY A 214 17.89 -22.63 -33.12
C GLY A 214 17.76 -21.14 -33.48
N GLU A 215 17.27 -20.31 -32.55
CA GLU A 215 17.22 -18.86 -32.70
C GLU A 215 18.28 -18.17 -31.82
N GLN A 216 18.65 -16.94 -32.18
CA GLN A 216 19.56 -16.10 -31.39
C GLN A 216 18.94 -14.73 -31.13
N LEU A 217 19.38 -14.07 -30.05
CA LEU A 217 19.17 -12.64 -29.87
C LEU A 217 19.95 -11.89 -30.97
N PRO A 218 19.41 -10.78 -31.51
CA PRO A 218 20.12 -9.95 -32.48
C PRO A 218 21.34 -9.27 -31.85
#